data_AF-A0A6H1K235-F1
#
_entry.id   AF-A0A6H1K235-F1
#
_cell.length_a   1.000
_cell.length_b   1.000
_cell.length_c   1.000
_cell.angle_alpha   90.00
_cell.angle_beta   90.00
_cell.angle_gamma   90.00
#
_symmetry.space_group_name_H-M   'P 1'
#
loop_
_entity.id
_entity.type
_entity.pdbx_description
1 polymer ?
#
loop_
_entity_poly.entity_id
_entity_poly.type
_entity_poly.pdbx_seq_one_letter_code
_entity_poly.pdbx_strand_id
1 'polypeptide(L)'
;MNDARTAAAHPLDNPALGSLTGPHAHFAERRGRVLRYAVDVSPWLALPDVPDADDWADLAALVGPGGEAPLAGFNGSTPDGWELTFSIDGVQLVDAGLAAAPDAEAVRLGSADVPEMLDLVERTRPGPFLARTVELGTYLGIRRGGALIAMAGERLHPPGWTEISAVCTDPDFRGQGLASRLILAVAHGIRERGETPFLHTAAENTGAIRLYESLGFELRRTTRFLAARVPEHLADGQTVGAR
;
A
#
# COMPACT_ATOMS: atom_id res chain seq x y z
N MET A 1 29.94 -26.27 -13.16
CA MET A 1 29.54 -24.91 -13.57
C MET A 1 28.12 -24.73 -13.08
N ASN A 2 27.97 -24.01 -11.97
CA ASN A 2 26.72 -23.98 -11.20
C ASN A 2 25.74 -23.03 -11.89
N ASP A 3 24.68 -23.60 -12.47
CA ASP A 3 23.63 -22.90 -13.19
C ASP A 3 22.68 -22.28 -12.14
N ALA A 4 23.06 -21.11 -11.63
CA ALA A 4 22.21 -20.32 -10.76
C ALA A 4 21.08 -19.74 -11.61
N ARG A 5 19.99 -20.51 -11.76
CA ARG A 5 18.70 -19.96 -12.17
C ARG A 5 18.39 -18.83 -11.19
N THR A 6 18.47 -17.59 -11.63
CA THR A 6 17.95 -16.45 -10.90
C THR A 6 16.47 -16.75 -10.67
N ALA A 7 16.10 -17.09 -9.43
CA ALA A 7 14.70 -17.26 -9.09
C ALA A 7 13.99 -15.96 -9.46
N ALA A 8 12.90 -16.05 -10.22
CA ALA A 8 12.10 -14.87 -10.54
C ALA A 8 11.68 -14.19 -9.23
N ALA A 9 11.86 -12.88 -9.14
CA ALA A 9 11.47 -12.10 -7.96
C ALA A 9 9.99 -12.35 -7.65
N HIS A 10 9.65 -12.53 -6.38
CA HIS A 10 8.27 -12.80 -5.98
C HIS A 10 7.43 -11.51 -6.15
N PRO A 11 6.17 -11.55 -6.61
CA PRO A 11 5.37 -10.34 -6.84
C PRO A 11 5.26 -9.41 -5.62
N LEU A 12 5.29 -9.98 -4.41
CA LEU A 12 5.27 -9.25 -3.15
C LEU A 12 6.62 -8.62 -2.72
N ASP A 13 7.71 -8.84 -3.44
CA ASP A 13 8.97 -8.16 -3.18
C ASP A 13 8.95 -6.70 -3.66
N ASN A 14 8.15 -6.43 -4.70
CA ASN A 14 7.87 -5.08 -5.19
C ASN A 14 6.37 -4.96 -5.55
N PRO A 15 5.48 -4.93 -4.54
CA PRO A 15 4.04 -5.02 -4.78
C PRO A 15 3.49 -3.78 -5.49
N ALA A 16 4.08 -2.59 -5.28
CA ALA A 16 3.69 -1.39 -6.01
C ALA A 16 3.97 -1.54 -7.52
N LEU A 17 5.17 -2.02 -7.89
CA LEU A 17 5.54 -2.29 -9.28
C LEU A 17 4.63 -3.35 -9.89
N GLY A 18 4.42 -4.47 -9.20
CA GLY A 18 3.54 -5.55 -9.64
C GLY A 18 2.10 -5.09 -9.85
N SER A 19 1.59 -4.21 -8.99
CA SER A 19 0.25 -3.63 -9.14
C SER A 19 0.18 -2.73 -10.39
N LEU A 20 1.07 -1.74 -10.49
CA LEU A 20 1.05 -0.71 -11.54
C LEU A 20 1.47 -1.23 -12.93
N THR A 21 2.06 -2.41 -13.00
CA THR A 21 2.32 -3.13 -14.27
C THR A 21 1.32 -4.24 -14.55
N GLY A 22 0.40 -4.51 -13.62
CA GLY A 22 -0.60 -5.57 -13.70
C GLY A 22 -2.01 -5.03 -13.52
N PRO A 23 -2.80 -5.55 -12.55
CA PRO A 23 -4.20 -5.17 -12.35
C PRO A 23 -4.47 -3.66 -12.26
N HIS A 24 -3.53 -2.89 -11.71
CA HIS A 24 -3.64 -1.43 -11.54
C HIS A 24 -2.97 -0.61 -12.64
N ALA A 25 -2.64 -1.20 -13.80
CA ALA A 25 -2.00 -0.49 -14.91
C ALA A 25 -2.79 0.75 -15.39
N HIS A 26 -4.12 0.74 -15.22
CA HIS A 26 -4.99 1.87 -15.58
C HIS A 26 -4.88 3.07 -14.63
N PHE A 27 -4.27 2.91 -13.45
CA PHE A 27 -3.96 4.01 -12.52
C PHE A 27 -2.54 4.57 -12.70
N ALA A 28 -1.72 3.95 -13.55
CA ALA A 28 -0.29 4.22 -13.60
C ALA A 28 0.04 5.48 -14.40
N GLU A 29 0.71 6.42 -13.74
CA GLU A 29 1.50 7.47 -14.38
C GLU A 29 2.95 6.99 -14.51
N ARG A 30 3.52 7.03 -15.71
CA ARG A 30 4.85 6.47 -16.03
C ARG A 30 5.83 7.55 -16.46
N ARG A 31 7.06 7.44 -15.99
CA ARG A 31 8.24 8.12 -16.56
C ARG A 31 9.43 7.18 -16.53
N GLY A 32 9.96 6.83 -17.70
CA GLY A 32 10.95 5.76 -17.83
C GLY A 32 10.46 4.45 -17.20
N ARG A 33 11.22 3.93 -16.24
CA ARG A 33 10.86 2.73 -15.46
C ARG A 33 10.13 3.04 -14.16
N VAL A 34 10.01 4.31 -13.78
CA VAL A 34 9.29 4.75 -12.58
C VAL A 34 7.80 4.82 -12.87
N LEU A 35 7.01 4.30 -11.93
CA LEU A 35 5.56 4.35 -11.98
C LEU A 35 5.04 4.98 -10.69
N ARG A 36 3.95 5.72 -10.76
CA ARG A 36 3.18 6.11 -9.58
C ARG A 36 1.69 6.01 -9.83
N TYR A 37 0.92 5.90 -8.75
CA TYR A 37 -0.52 6.14 -8.83
C TYR A 37 -0.78 7.62 -9.11
N ALA A 38 -1.96 7.92 -9.67
CA ALA A 38 -2.50 9.27 -9.65
C ALA A 38 -2.57 9.79 -8.21
N VAL A 39 -2.14 11.03 -7.98
CA VAL A 39 -1.93 11.59 -6.63
C VAL A 39 -3.21 11.71 -5.80
N ASP A 40 -4.38 11.69 -6.42
CA ASP A 40 -5.70 11.69 -5.79
C ASP A 40 -6.22 10.27 -5.47
N VAL A 41 -5.57 9.23 -6.00
CA VAL A 41 -5.87 7.80 -5.76
C VAL A 41 -4.98 7.25 -4.66
N SER A 42 -3.66 7.43 -4.76
CA SER A 42 -2.69 6.89 -3.80
C SER A 42 -1.36 7.62 -3.85
N PRO A 43 -0.64 7.80 -2.73
CA PRO A 43 0.69 8.41 -2.75
C PRO A 43 1.77 7.44 -3.27
N TRP A 44 1.48 6.14 -3.38
CA TRP A 44 2.49 5.14 -3.65
C TRP A 44 3.09 5.25 -5.06
N LEU A 45 4.35 4.86 -5.15
CA LEU A 45 5.10 4.76 -6.39
C LEU A 45 5.95 3.50 -6.39
N ALA A 46 6.51 3.19 -7.55
CA ALA A 46 7.32 2.02 -7.78
C ALA A 46 8.59 2.40 -8.53
N LEU A 47 9.72 2.11 -7.89
CA LEU A 47 11.04 2.03 -8.53
C LEU A 47 11.28 0.60 -9.00
N PRO A 48 12.15 0.38 -10.00
CA PRO A 48 12.72 -0.95 -10.23
C PRO A 48 13.50 -1.42 -8.98
N ASP A 49 13.69 -2.73 -8.84
CA ASP A 49 14.33 -3.32 -7.65
C ASP A 49 15.76 -2.81 -7.42
N VAL A 50 16.44 -2.44 -8.50
CA VAL A 50 17.76 -1.80 -8.49
C VAL A 50 17.66 -0.53 -9.35
N PRO A 51 17.33 0.62 -8.77
CA PRO A 51 17.23 1.87 -9.50
C PRO A 51 18.62 2.44 -9.84
N ASP A 52 18.76 2.97 -11.05
CA ASP A 52 19.93 3.73 -11.50
C ASP A 52 19.68 5.25 -11.48
N ALA A 53 20.69 6.02 -11.90
CA ALA A 53 20.62 7.49 -11.87
C ALA A 53 19.47 8.06 -12.72
N ASP A 54 19.13 7.41 -13.84
CA ASP A 54 18.04 7.86 -14.70
C ASP A 54 16.69 7.62 -14.03
N ASP A 55 16.51 6.50 -13.31
CA ASP A 55 15.29 6.26 -12.52
C ASP A 55 15.11 7.31 -11.42
N TRP A 56 16.19 7.72 -10.75
CA TRP A 56 16.11 8.78 -9.73
C TRP A 56 15.80 10.15 -10.33
N ALA A 57 16.34 10.46 -11.51
CA ALA A 57 16.01 11.68 -12.24
C ALA A 57 14.54 11.68 -12.69
N ASP A 58 14.03 10.54 -13.17
CA ASP A 58 12.63 10.38 -13.55
C ASP A 58 11.69 10.47 -12.34
N LEU A 59 12.06 9.88 -11.20
CA LEU A 59 11.33 10.02 -9.95
C LEU A 59 11.27 11.49 -9.51
N ALA A 60 12.40 12.19 -9.51
CA ALA A 60 12.46 13.62 -9.17
C ALA A 60 11.54 14.45 -10.07
N ALA A 61 11.49 14.16 -11.37
CA ALA A 61 10.64 14.88 -12.29
C ALA A 61 9.15 14.51 -12.20
N LEU A 62 8.81 13.30 -11.75
CA LEU A 62 7.44 12.87 -11.48
C LEU A 62 6.85 13.47 -10.20
N VAL A 63 7.68 13.65 -9.17
CA VAL A 63 7.29 14.16 -7.85
C VAL A 63 7.41 15.69 -7.78
N GLY A 64 8.41 16.26 -8.48
CA GLY A 64 8.70 17.67 -8.51
C GLY A 64 9.66 18.12 -7.39
N PRO A 65 10.39 19.24 -7.59
CA PRO A 65 11.31 19.79 -6.59
C PRO A 65 10.63 20.02 -5.24
N GLY A 66 11.31 19.65 -4.15
CA GLY A 66 10.79 19.78 -2.78
C GLY A 66 9.65 18.82 -2.42
N GLY A 67 9.12 18.06 -3.40
CA GLY A 67 8.06 17.09 -3.17
C GLY A 67 8.54 15.87 -2.38
N GLU A 68 7.61 15.20 -1.70
CA GLU A 68 7.90 14.00 -0.90
C GLU A 68 7.59 12.73 -1.70
N ALA A 69 8.58 11.86 -1.83
CA ALA A 69 8.49 10.58 -2.52
C ALA A 69 8.43 9.43 -1.49
N PRO A 70 7.30 8.72 -1.34
CA PRO A 70 7.24 7.52 -0.51
C PRO A 70 7.96 6.36 -1.21
N LEU A 71 8.92 5.74 -0.53
CA LEU A 71 9.76 4.65 -1.03
C LEU A 71 9.47 3.35 -0.24
N ALA A 72 8.20 2.97 -0.16
CA ALA A 72 7.78 1.77 0.56
C ALA A 72 8.34 0.50 -0.10
N GLY A 73 9.01 -0.36 0.67
CA GLY A 73 9.65 -1.56 0.13
C GLY A 73 11.08 -1.37 -0.37
N PHE A 74 11.56 -0.12 -0.50
CA PHE A 74 12.91 0.16 -0.98
C PHE A 74 13.97 -0.06 0.11
N ASN A 75 14.91 -0.96 -0.18
CA ASN A 75 15.97 -1.35 0.76
C ASN A 75 17.36 -0.80 0.40
N GLY A 76 17.47 0.02 -0.65
CA GLY A 76 18.71 0.70 -1.03
C GLY A 76 18.94 2.02 -0.29
N SER A 77 19.93 2.78 -0.77
CA SER A 77 20.20 4.16 -0.37
C SER A 77 19.65 5.15 -1.40
N THR A 78 19.20 6.31 -0.94
CA THR A 78 18.89 7.43 -1.83
C THR A 78 20.20 8.05 -2.37
N PRO A 79 20.18 8.69 -3.56
CA PRO A 79 21.33 9.43 -4.08
C PRO A 79 21.65 10.67 -3.23
N ASP A 80 22.84 11.23 -3.45
CA ASP A 80 23.22 12.51 -2.85
C ASP A 80 22.19 13.62 -3.19
N GLY A 81 21.94 14.49 -2.22
CA GLY A 81 20.98 15.59 -2.32
C GLY A 81 19.55 15.22 -1.95
N TRP A 82 19.18 13.93 -1.96
CA TRP A 82 17.89 13.49 -1.44
C TRP A 82 17.92 13.44 0.09
N GLU A 83 16.93 14.05 0.73
CA GLU A 83 16.80 14.04 2.19
C GLU A 83 15.82 12.92 2.60
N LEU A 84 16.27 11.96 3.39
CA LEU A 84 15.37 10.97 3.99
C LEU A 84 14.53 11.65 5.09
N THR A 85 13.24 11.85 4.84
CA THR A 85 12.33 12.56 5.75
C THR A 85 11.60 11.63 6.69
N PHE A 86 11.47 10.35 6.32
CA PHE A 86 10.79 9.33 7.11
C PHE A 86 11.45 7.96 6.92
N SER A 87 11.55 7.20 8.00
CA SER A 87 12.04 5.82 7.97
C SER A 87 11.52 5.05 9.17
N ILE A 88 10.77 3.99 8.91
CA ILE A 88 10.40 2.99 9.92
C ILE A 88 10.55 1.58 9.38
N ASP A 89 10.80 0.63 10.27
CA ASP A 89 10.77 -0.79 9.94
C ASP A 89 9.33 -1.26 9.76
N GLY A 90 9.13 -2.11 8.76
CA GLY A 90 7.87 -2.72 8.41
C GLY A 90 7.96 -4.23 8.36
N VAL A 91 6.80 -4.88 8.46
CA VAL A 91 6.64 -6.31 8.21
C VAL A 91 5.59 -6.51 7.14
N GLN A 92 5.80 -7.54 6.32
CA GLN A 92 4.84 -8.03 5.35
C GLN A 92 4.35 -9.41 5.81
N LEU A 93 3.04 -9.56 5.90
CA LEU A 93 2.39 -10.82 6.27
C LEU A 93 1.53 -11.33 5.12
N VAL A 94 1.43 -12.65 5.00
CA VAL A 94 0.65 -13.33 3.96
C VAL A 94 -0.33 -14.32 4.59
N ASP A 95 -1.43 -14.57 3.89
CA ASP A 95 -2.38 -15.60 4.28
C ASP A 95 -1.72 -16.99 4.36
N ALA A 96 -1.76 -17.60 5.54
CA ALA A 96 -1.22 -18.93 5.82
C ALA A 96 -2.31 -19.90 6.31
N GLY A 97 -3.58 -19.56 6.12
CA GLY A 97 -4.71 -20.32 6.65
C GLY A 97 -5.76 -19.44 7.34
N LEU A 98 -6.01 -18.23 6.83
CA LEU A 98 -7.10 -17.38 7.31
C LEU A 98 -8.41 -18.17 7.36
N ALA A 99 -9.17 -18.02 8.44
CA ALA A 99 -10.55 -18.49 8.52
C ALA A 99 -11.50 -17.50 7.82
N ALA A 100 -11.17 -17.15 6.56
CA ALA A 100 -11.87 -16.12 5.80
C ALA A 100 -13.35 -16.48 5.61
N ALA A 101 -14.23 -15.57 6.00
CA ALA A 101 -15.68 -15.74 5.95
C ALA A 101 -16.36 -14.39 5.72
N PRO A 102 -17.52 -14.35 5.04
CA PRO A 102 -18.30 -13.13 4.92
C PRO A 102 -18.81 -12.67 6.29
N ASP A 103 -19.10 -11.38 6.41
CA ASP A 103 -19.73 -10.81 7.60
C ASP A 103 -21.11 -10.25 7.24
N ALA A 104 -22.16 -10.69 7.95
CA ALA A 104 -23.54 -10.31 7.65
C ALA A 104 -23.85 -8.83 7.93
N GLU A 105 -23.06 -8.14 8.75
CA GLU A 105 -23.22 -6.70 9.02
C GLU A 105 -22.36 -5.83 8.10
N ALA A 106 -21.39 -6.42 7.40
CA ALA A 106 -20.51 -5.67 6.51
C ALA A 106 -21.25 -5.25 5.24
N VAL A 107 -21.25 -3.95 4.98
CA VAL A 107 -21.79 -3.36 3.75
C VAL A 107 -20.65 -2.95 2.83
N ARG A 108 -20.85 -3.07 1.52
CA ARG A 108 -19.89 -2.57 0.53
C ARG A 108 -19.92 -1.05 0.51
N LEU A 109 -18.76 -0.43 0.62
CA LEU A 109 -18.57 1.01 0.53
C LEU A 109 -18.16 1.39 -0.91
N GLY A 110 -18.63 2.54 -1.38
CA GLY A 110 -18.30 3.07 -2.70
C GLY A 110 -18.02 4.57 -2.68
N SER A 111 -18.00 5.19 -3.86
CA SER A 111 -17.71 6.62 -4.01
C SER A 111 -18.66 7.53 -3.23
N ALA A 112 -19.92 7.11 -3.04
CA ALA A 112 -20.90 7.85 -2.24
C ALA A 112 -20.57 7.88 -0.74
N ASP A 113 -19.82 6.90 -0.23
CA ASP A 113 -19.42 6.79 1.17
C ASP A 113 -18.12 7.55 1.49
N VAL A 114 -17.40 8.03 0.47
CA VAL A 114 -16.07 8.68 0.62
C VAL A 114 -16.05 9.79 1.69
N PRO A 115 -17.06 10.68 1.80
CA PRO A 115 -17.08 11.66 2.89
C PRO A 115 -17.03 11.04 4.29
N GLU A 116 -17.79 9.96 4.53
CA GLU A 116 -17.78 9.25 5.82
C GLU A 116 -16.51 8.42 6.02
N MET A 117 -15.96 7.84 4.95
CA MET A 117 -14.68 7.12 5.00
C MET A 117 -13.53 8.06 5.39
N LEU A 118 -13.48 9.26 4.81
CA LEU A 118 -12.48 10.28 5.11
C LEU A 118 -12.62 10.79 6.56
N ASP A 119 -13.84 11.03 7.02
CA ASP A 119 -14.12 11.40 8.43
C ASP A 119 -13.63 10.31 9.41
N LEU A 120 -13.92 9.03 9.13
CA LEU A 120 -13.39 7.93 9.96
C LEU A 120 -11.86 7.84 9.90
N VAL A 121 -11.25 8.02 8.72
CA VAL A 121 -9.78 8.05 8.54
C VAL A 121 -9.15 9.17 9.33
N GLU A 122 -9.74 10.36 9.36
CA GLU A 122 -9.21 11.51 10.11
C GLU A 122 -9.15 11.20 11.62
N ARG A 123 -10.20 10.56 12.16
CA ARG A 123 -10.27 10.18 13.58
C ARG A 123 -9.35 9.02 13.96
N THR A 124 -9.04 8.12 13.02
CA THR A 124 -8.39 6.82 13.32
C THR A 124 -6.98 6.68 12.77
N ARG A 125 -6.61 7.48 11.76
CA ARG A 125 -5.31 7.52 11.09
C ARG A 125 -4.75 6.14 10.71
N PRO A 126 -5.45 5.33 9.89
CA PRO A 126 -5.01 3.99 9.49
C PRO A 126 -3.88 3.96 8.45
N GLY A 127 -3.38 5.14 8.06
CA GLY A 127 -2.48 5.33 6.93
C GLY A 127 -3.15 6.14 5.81
N PRO A 128 -2.45 6.35 4.67
CA PRO A 128 -2.95 7.18 3.59
C PRO A 128 -4.28 6.67 3.01
N PHE A 129 -5.26 7.56 2.94
CA PHE A 129 -6.54 7.34 2.26
C PHE A 129 -7.01 8.70 1.71
N LEU A 130 -7.31 8.73 0.42
CA LEU A 130 -7.59 9.92 -0.38
C LEU A 130 -8.96 9.79 -1.06
N ALA A 131 -9.41 10.85 -1.73
CA ALA A 131 -10.75 10.93 -2.33
C ALA A 131 -11.07 9.77 -3.28
N ARG A 132 -10.07 9.24 -3.99
CA ARG A 132 -10.25 8.14 -4.95
C ARG A 132 -9.58 6.83 -4.53
N THR A 133 -9.08 6.73 -3.30
CA THR A 133 -8.47 5.48 -2.81
C THR A 133 -9.47 4.32 -2.79
N VAL A 134 -10.77 4.61 -2.62
CA VAL A 134 -11.85 3.61 -2.73
C VAL A 134 -11.89 2.90 -4.09
N GLU A 135 -11.32 3.50 -5.15
CA GLU A 135 -11.27 2.90 -6.49
C GLU A 135 -10.26 1.76 -6.60
N LEU A 136 -9.33 1.61 -5.63
CA LEU A 136 -8.29 0.58 -5.64
C LEU A 136 -8.82 -0.83 -5.39
N GLY A 137 -10.08 -0.99 -4.98
CA GLY A 137 -10.70 -2.30 -4.82
C GLY A 137 -11.95 -2.29 -3.96
N THR A 138 -12.24 -3.42 -3.34
CA THR A 138 -13.40 -3.59 -2.47
C THR A 138 -13.13 -3.00 -1.09
N TYR A 139 -14.06 -2.16 -0.62
CA TYR A 139 -14.11 -1.66 0.75
C TYR A 139 -15.38 -2.15 1.42
N LEU A 140 -15.23 -2.59 2.68
CA LEU A 140 -16.31 -3.05 3.54
C LEU A 140 -16.39 -2.18 4.79
N GLY A 141 -17.60 -1.90 5.25
CA GLY A 141 -17.84 -1.10 6.43
C GLY A 141 -18.91 -1.68 7.34
N ILE A 142 -18.85 -1.35 8.63
CA ILE A 142 -19.90 -1.66 9.61
C ILE A 142 -20.46 -0.34 10.14
N ARG A 143 -21.79 -0.26 10.27
CA ARG A 143 -22.50 0.94 10.72
C ARG A 143 -23.20 0.74 12.07
N ARG A 144 -23.29 1.79 12.87
CA ARG A 144 -24.09 1.86 14.12
C ARG A 144 -24.86 3.17 14.15
N GLY A 145 -26.17 3.10 14.39
CA GLY A 145 -27.02 4.30 14.36
C GLY A 145 -26.94 5.09 13.06
N GLY A 146 -26.64 4.43 11.93
CA GLY A 146 -26.44 5.06 10.62
C GLY A 146 -25.00 5.49 10.32
N ALA A 147 -24.14 5.73 11.32
CA ALA A 147 -22.77 6.18 11.13
C ALA A 147 -21.81 5.03 10.79
N LEU A 148 -20.85 5.28 9.89
CA LEU A 148 -19.73 4.36 9.63
C LEU A 148 -18.77 4.34 10.83
N ILE A 149 -18.64 3.18 11.48
CA ILE A 149 -17.82 3.03 12.71
C ILE A 149 -16.59 2.16 12.52
N ALA A 150 -16.51 1.37 11.46
CA ALA A 150 -15.35 0.56 11.14
C ALA A 150 -15.32 0.28 9.64
N MET A 151 -14.12 0.21 9.07
CA MET A 151 -13.94 -0.22 7.69
C MET A 151 -12.63 -0.98 7.50
N ALA A 152 -12.56 -1.73 6.41
CA ALA A 152 -11.35 -2.30 5.85
C ALA A 152 -11.52 -2.38 4.33
N GLY A 153 -10.44 -2.39 3.58
CA GLY A 153 -10.52 -2.57 2.15
C GLY A 153 -9.24 -3.04 1.51
N GLU A 154 -9.20 -2.92 0.20
CA GLU A 154 -8.12 -3.40 -0.65
C GLU A 154 -7.19 -2.24 -1.06
N ARG A 155 -5.91 -2.52 -1.33
CA ARG A 155 -4.95 -1.49 -1.77
C ARG A 155 -4.02 -1.95 -2.89
N LEU A 156 -2.83 -2.47 -2.60
CA LEU A 156 -1.95 -2.97 -3.66
C LEU A 156 -2.52 -4.28 -4.24
N HIS A 157 -2.47 -4.44 -5.55
CA HIS A 157 -3.01 -5.59 -6.28
C HIS A 157 -1.97 -6.18 -7.26
N PRO A 158 -0.86 -6.77 -6.78
CA PRO A 158 0.05 -7.52 -7.64
C PRO A 158 -0.64 -8.75 -8.24
N PRO A 159 -0.14 -9.31 -9.37
CA PRO A 159 -0.73 -10.52 -9.96
C PRO A 159 -0.85 -11.68 -8.97
N GLY A 160 -2.08 -12.16 -8.74
CA GLY A 160 -2.40 -13.25 -7.82
C GLY A 160 -2.49 -12.87 -6.33
N TRP A 161 -2.32 -11.59 -5.99
CA TRP A 161 -2.30 -11.10 -4.61
C TRP A 161 -3.13 -9.83 -4.43
N THR A 162 -3.77 -9.67 -3.27
CA THR A 162 -4.40 -8.39 -2.91
C THR A 162 -4.06 -8.00 -1.48
N GLU A 163 -3.71 -6.74 -1.31
CA GLU A 163 -3.38 -6.18 -0.02
C GLU A 163 -4.63 -5.78 0.76
N ILE A 164 -4.76 -6.25 1.99
CA ILE A 164 -5.73 -5.73 2.96
C ILE A 164 -5.14 -4.47 3.61
N SER A 165 -5.92 -3.40 3.62
CA SER A 165 -5.50 -2.05 4.03
C SER A 165 -6.66 -1.28 4.67
N ALA A 166 -6.36 -0.09 5.18
CA ALA A 166 -7.31 0.88 5.72
C ALA A 166 -8.22 0.28 6.81
N VAL A 167 -7.68 -0.67 7.57
CA VAL A 167 -8.40 -1.29 8.69
C VAL A 167 -8.45 -0.27 9.83
N CYS A 168 -9.63 0.28 10.08
CA CYS A 168 -9.85 1.16 11.21
C CYS A 168 -11.18 0.91 11.89
N THR A 169 -11.23 1.31 13.15
CA THR A 169 -12.43 1.28 13.99
C THR A 169 -12.43 2.54 14.83
N ASP A 170 -13.58 3.21 14.83
CA ASP A 170 -13.86 4.38 15.65
C ASP A 170 -13.48 4.09 17.12
N PRO A 171 -12.79 5.01 17.81
CA PRO A 171 -12.32 4.80 19.18
C PRO A 171 -13.41 4.30 20.15
N ASP A 172 -14.65 4.77 20.00
CA ASP A 172 -15.76 4.43 20.90
C ASP A 172 -16.31 3.00 20.67
N PHE A 173 -15.90 2.37 19.57
CA PHE A 173 -16.38 1.04 19.16
C PHE A 173 -15.27 -0.03 19.14
N ARG A 174 -14.09 0.29 19.70
CA ARG A 174 -12.98 -0.67 19.82
C ARG A 174 -13.30 -1.79 20.82
N GLY A 175 -12.54 -2.88 20.74
CA GLY A 175 -12.70 -4.04 21.63
C GLY A 175 -13.89 -4.95 21.31
N GLN A 176 -14.64 -4.67 20.22
CA GLN A 176 -15.81 -5.45 19.80
C GLN A 176 -15.50 -6.46 18.67
N GLY A 177 -14.23 -6.66 18.33
CA GLY A 177 -13.80 -7.58 17.27
C GLY A 177 -14.08 -7.12 15.83
N LEU A 178 -14.45 -5.85 15.61
CA LEU A 178 -14.85 -5.33 14.30
C LEU A 178 -13.72 -5.39 13.25
N ALA A 179 -12.49 -5.07 13.63
CA ALA A 179 -11.33 -5.16 12.74
C ALA A 179 -11.11 -6.61 12.26
N SER A 180 -11.13 -7.59 13.17
CA SER A 180 -11.01 -9.02 12.85
C SER A 180 -12.07 -9.47 11.85
N ARG A 181 -13.33 -9.12 12.13
CA ARG A 181 -14.48 -9.43 11.28
C ARG A 181 -14.32 -8.87 9.87
N LEU A 182 -13.95 -7.60 9.76
CA LEU A 182 -13.75 -6.94 8.47
C LEU A 182 -12.55 -7.49 7.70
N ILE A 183 -11.43 -7.81 8.37
CA ILE A 183 -10.27 -8.45 7.73
C ILE A 183 -10.66 -9.80 7.13
N LEU A 184 -11.39 -10.64 7.88
CA LEU A 184 -11.83 -11.95 7.40
C LEU A 184 -12.83 -11.85 6.24
N ALA A 185 -13.71 -10.84 6.26
CA ALA A 185 -14.66 -10.57 5.19
C ALA A 185 -13.98 -10.07 3.90
N VAL A 186 -13.00 -9.17 4.01
CA VAL A 186 -12.19 -8.74 2.86
C VAL A 186 -11.37 -9.92 2.32
N ALA A 187 -10.71 -10.69 3.19
CA ALA A 187 -9.97 -11.89 2.80
C ALA A 187 -10.85 -12.92 2.08
N HIS A 188 -12.12 -13.06 2.48
CA HIS A 188 -13.08 -13.94 1.81
C HIS A 188 -13.33 -13.48 0.37
N GLY A 189 -13.59 -12.19 0.17
CA GLY A 189 -13.75 -11.62 -1.17
C GLY A 189 -12.50 -11.74 -2.05
N ILE A 190 -11.30 -11.67 -1.48
CA ILE A 190 -10.02 -11.89 -2.18
C ILE A 190 -9.89 -13.36 -2.62
N ARG A 191 -10.20 -14.31 -1.75
CA ARG A 191 -10.10 -15.75 -2.06
C ARG A 191 -11.14 -16.22 -3.08
N GLU A 192 -12.36 -15.70 -3.02
CA GLU A 192 -13.45 -16.06 -3.95
C GLU A 192 -13.07 -15.80 -5.42
N ARG A 193 -12.21 -14.82 -5.66
CA ARG A 193 -11.70 -14.50 -7.01
C ARG A 193 -10.33 -15.12 -7.33
N GLY A 194 -9.86 -16.05 -6.50
CA GLY A 194 -8.64 -16.84 -6.75
C GLY A 194 -7.33 -16.11 -6.41
N GLU A 195 -7.38 -15.10 -5.54
CA GLU A 195 -6.22 -14.32 -5.13
C GLU A 195 -5.85 -14.60 -3.67
N THR A 196 -4.60 -14.32 -3.30
CA THR A 196 -4.09 -14.51 -1.95
C THR A 196 -4.00 -13.19 -1.18
N PRO A 197 -4.62 -13.07 0.01
CA PRO A 197 -4.48 -11.90 0.86
C PRO A 197 -3.05 -11.71 1.38
N PHE A 198 -2.60 -10.46 1.43
CA PHE A 198 -1.41 -10.05 2.18
C PHE A 198 -1.64 -8.69 2.84
N LEU A 199 -0.74 -8.27 3.73
CA LEU A 199 -0.78 -6.94 4.31
C LEU A 199 0.59 -6.48 4.79
N HIS A 200 0.67 -5.19 5.07
CA HIS A 200 1.83 -4.55 5.68
C HIS A 200 1.44 -3.84 6.98
N THR A 201 2.36 -3.83 7.94
CA THR A 201 2.24 -2.96 9.12
C THR A 201 3.62 -2.56 9.63
N ALA A 202 3.70 -1.51 10.45
CA ALA A 202 4.93 -1.13 11.11
C ALA A 202 5.40 -2.27 12.03
N ALA A 203 6.70 -2.55 12.07
CA ALA A 203 7.28 -3.60 12.90
C ALA A 203 7.00 -3.38 14.41
N GLU A 204 6.90 -2.11 14.82
CA GLU A 204 6.58 -1.72 16.20
C GLU A 204 5.10 -1.92 16.55
N ASN A 205 4.22 -2.11 15.57
CA ASN A 205 2.79 -2.34 15.80
C ASN A 205 2.49 -3.78 16.21
N THR A 206 3.10 -4.21 17.32
CA THR A 206 3.00 -5.59 17.82
C THR A 206 1.57 -6.00 18.16
N GLY A 207 0.68 -5.05 18.46
CA GLY A 207 -0.75 -5.30 18.65
C GLY A 207 -1.44 -5.76 17.38
N ALA A 208 -1.21 -5.05 16.25
CA ALA A 208 -1.75 -5.45 14.96
C ALA A 208 -1.11 -6.75 14.47
N ILE A 209 0.20 -6.94 14.65
CA ILE A 209 0.89 -8.19 14.27
C ILE A 209 0.26 -9.40 14.97
N ARG A 210 0.10 -9.36 16.31
CA ARG A 210 -0.56 -10.44 17.06
C ARG A 210 -1.99 -10.71 16.60
N LEU A 211 -2.74 -9.65 16.28
CA LEU A 211 -4.07 -9.77 15.71
C LEU A 211 -4.00 -10.53 14.36
N TYR A 212 -3.17 -10.10 13.43
CA TYR A 212 -3.05 -10.73 12.10
C TYR A 212 -2.61 -12.19 12.22
N GLU A 213 -1.62 -12.49 13.06
CA GLU A 213 -1.17 -13.86 13.33
C GLU A 213 -2.32 -14.72 13.89
N SER A 214 -3.08 -14.20 14.86
CA SER A 214 -4.24 -14.92 15.42
C SER A 214 -5.34 -15.21 14.41
N LEU A 215 -5.42 -14.43 13.31
CA LEU A 215 -6.39 -14.65 12.25
C LEU A 215 -5.92 -15.70 11.24
N GLY A 216 -4.62 -16.01 11.20
CA GLY A 216 -4.03 -16.96 10.26
C GLY A 216 -3.12 -16.32 9.20
N PHE A 217 -2.65 -15.09 9.42
CA PHE A 217 -1.52 -14.56 8.67
C PHE A 217 -0.18 -15.08 9.23
N GLU A 218 0.83 -15.22 8.38
CA GLU A 218 2.21 -15.49 8.80
C GLU A 218 3.15 -14.39 8.31
N LEU A 219 4.23 -14.15 9.07
CA LEU A 219 5.29 -13.25 8.66
C LEU A 219 5.99 -13.79 7.42
N ARG A 220 5.92 -13.06 6.31
CA ARG A 220 6.67 -13.38 5.09
C ARG A 220 8.08 -12.78 5.13
N ARG A 221 8.18 -11.49 5.45
CA ARG A 221 9.46 -10.76 5.46
C ARG A 221 9.40 -9.45 6.24
N THR A 222 10.57 -8.93 6.59
CA THR A 222 10.75 -7.53 6.98
C THR A 222 10.95 -6.64 5.75
N THR A 223 10.65 -5.35 5.93
CA THR A 223 10.74 -4.31 4.91
C THR A 223 10.98 -2.95 5.58
N ARG A 224 11.11 -1.87 4.80
CA ARG A 224 11.14 -0.50 5.31
C ARG A 224 10.06 0.35 4.64
N PHE A 225 9.45 1.23 5.41
CA PHE A 225 8.63 2.31 4.88
C PHE A 225 9.44 3.60 5.00
N LEU A 226 9.82 4.13 3.84
CA LEU A 226 10.65 5.33 3.74
C LEU A 226 9.86 6.44 3.05
N ALA A 227 10.24 7.68 3.30
CA ALA A 227 9.95 8.81 2.43
C ALA A 227 11.20 9.68 2.27
N ALA A 228 11.40 10.20 1.07
CA ALA A 228 12.52 11.09 0.79
C ALA A 228 12.05 12.33 0.04
N ARG A 229 12.64 13.48 0.37
CA ARG A 229 12.37 14.75 -0.30
C ARG A 229 13.23 14.87 -1.56
N VAL A 230 12.59 15.25 -2.66
CA VAL A 230 13.26 15.56 -3.92
C VAL A 230 14.11 16.82 -3.75
N PRO A 231 15.37 16.84 -4.22
CA PRO A 231 16.21 18.04 -4.18
C PRO A 231 15.53 19.24 -4.86
N GLU A 232 15.67 20.44 -4.29
CA GLU A 232 15.24 21.70 -4.92
C GLU A 232 15.99 22.01 -6.22
N HIS A 233 17.26 21.57 -6.27
CA HIS A 233 18.13 21.69 -7.42
C HIS A 233 18.75 20.32 -7.71
N LEU A 234 18.48 19.75 -8.88
CA LEU A 234 19.27 18.63 -9.39
C LEU A 234 20.69 19.18 -9.62
N ALA A 235 21.72 18.57 -9.04
CA ALA A 235 23.08 19.03 -9.20
C ALA A 235 23.40 19.20 -10.71
N ASP A 236 23.90 20.39 -11.06
CA ASP A 236 24.07 20.88 -12.44
C ASP A 236 24.74 19.85 -13.37
N GLY A 237 24.11 19.55 -14.51
CA GLY A 237 24.80 18.77 -15.54
C GLY A 237 24.08 18.32 -16.81
N GLN A 238 22.74 18.37 -16.93
CA GLN A 238 22.08 18.09 -18.21
C GLN A 238 20.99 19.10 -18.53
N THR A 239 21.33 20.00 -19.46
CA THR A 239 20.40 20.86 -20.19
C THR A 239 19.40 19.97 -20.94
N VAL A 240 18.11 20.10 -20.64
CA VAL A 240 17.05 19.59 -21.52
C VAL A 240 17.10 20.42 -22.79
N GLY A 241 17.74 19.88 -23.83
CA GLY A 241 17.88 20.49 -25.14
C GLY A 241 16.50 20.82 -25.72
N ALA A 242 16.30 22.11 -26.00
CA ALA A 242 15.20 22.57 -26.83
C ALA A 242 15.54 22.33 -28.31
N ARG A 243 14.62 21.62 -28.97
CA ARG A 243 14.40 21.46 -30.42
C ARG A 243 15.32 20.52 -31.19
#